data_AF-A0A951RMN7-F1
#
_entry.id   AF-A0A951RMN7-F1
#
_cell.length_a   1.000
_cell.length_b   1.000
_cell.length_c   1.000
_cell.angle_alpha   90.00
_cell.angle_beta   90.00
_cell.angle_gamma   90.00
#
_symmetry.space_group_name_H-M   'P 1'
#
loop_
_entity.id
_entity.type
_entity.pdbx_description
1 polymer ?
#
loop_
_entity_poly.entity_id
_entity_poly.type
_entity_poly.pdbx_seq_one_letter_code
_entity_poly.pdbx_strand_id
1 'polypeptide(L)'
;MTEGKKEIIRFLESLPEKFQILEQGIDLDIQKEYLNYSHGFERGSMNDDELEKMEILLFHPDLPLEGKKKALTILAHAGSIGAFKILAKYYENPAKEIKQWAVMALQECRMFLESELTEENHGFIMTGLGGSKDKLRTYLLLLPLVGEQFNNNQHKIIENELAHLGKKLNCEIESFDFQEDYVGLTALIPMDIAIATFIEGGISSCNEFGSFVLEDYYAGNVNIPDRKEIEEIIKIIRG
;
A
#
# COMPACT_ATOMS: atom_id res chain seq x y z
N MET A 1 -19.40 -9.41 -25.42
CA MET A 1 -18.95 -8.24 -24.65
C MET A 1 -19.74 -7.02 -25.12
N THR A 2 -20.48 -6.37 -24.22
CA THR A 2 -21.31 -5.19 -24.55
C THR A 2 -20.42 -3.98 -24.88
N GLU A 3 -20.97 -2.99 -25.60
CA GLU A 3 -20.21 -1.79 -25.96
C GLU A 3 -19.74 -1.00 -24.72
N GLY A 4 -20.58 -0.93 -23.67
CA GLY A 4 -20.20 -0.33 -22.39
C GLY A 4 -19.00 -1.02 -21.71
N LYS A 5 -18.93 -2.36 -21.73
CA LYS A 5 -17.76 -3.07 -21.18
C LYS A 5 -16.47 -2.77 -21.93
N LYS A 6 -16.54 -2.60 -23.26
CA LYS A 6 -15.35 -2.20 -24.06
C LYS A 6 -14.89 -0.79 -23.74
N GLU A 7 -15.83 0.12 -23.46
CA GLU A 7 -15.52 1.49 -23.07
C GLU A 7 -14.79 1.53 -21.73
N ILE A 8 -15.26 0.76 -20.74
CA ILE A 8 -14.59 0.64 -19.43
C ILE A 8 -13.18 0.08 -19.58
N ILE A 9 -12.98 -0.99 -20.39
CA ILE A 9 -11.64 -1.56 -20.64
C ILE A 9 -10.70 -0.50 -21.21
N ARG A 10 -11.09 0.18 -22.30
CA ARG A 10 -10.26 1.23 -22.92
C ARG A 10 -9.93 2.35 -21.96
N PHE A 11 -10.90 2.72 -21.11
CA PHE A 11 -10.70 3.75 -20.10
C PHE A 11 -9.65 3.31 -19.06
N LEU A 12 -9.80 2.13 -18.46
CA LEU A 12 -8.86 1.62 -17.45
C LEU A 12 -7.45 1.44 -18.02
N GLU A 13 -7.32 0.92 -19.25
CA GLU A 13 -6.03 0.80 -19.96
C GLU A 13 -5.38 2.16 -20.26
N SER A 14 -6.17 3.24 -20.36
CA SER A 14 -5.66 4.59 -20.60
C SER A 14 -5.23 5.33 -19.33
N LEU A 15 -5.51 4.77 -18.14
CA LEU A 15 -5.21 5.45 -16.88
C LEU A 15 -3.69 5.54 -16.64
N PRO A 16 -3.20 6.73 -16.23
CA PRO A 16 -1.82 6.88 -15.78
C PRO A 16 -1.44 5.90 -14.65
N GLU A 17 -0.18 5.47 -14.64
CA GLU A 17 0.37 4.50 -13.66
C GLU A 17 0.11 4.90 -12.20
N LYS A 18 0.16 6.21 -11.89
CA LYS A 18 -0.13 6.77 -10.55
C LYS A 18 -1.52 6.48 -9.99
N PHE A 19 -2.46 6.07 -10.85
CA PHE A 19 -3.82 5.69 -10.44
C PHE A 19 -4.00 4.17 -10.33
N GLN A 20 -3.04 3.40 -10.84
CA GLN A 20 -3.10 1.95 -10.79
C GLN A 20 -2.64 1.44 -9.42
N ILE A 21 -1.68 2.11 -8.78
CA ILE A 21 -1.02 1.64 -7.55
C ILE A 21 -0.77 2.79 -6.59
N LEU A 22 -0.97 2.51 -5.30
CA LEU A 22 -0.69 3.44 -4.22
C LEU A 22 0.77 3.33 -3.79
N GLU A 23 1.60 4.23 -4.32
CA GLU A 23 3.00 4.37 -3.89
C GLU A 23 3.13 4.67 -2.40
N GLN A 24 2.17 5.42 -1.85
CA GLN A 24 2.06 5.71 -0.43
C GLN A 24 0.94 4.86 0.15
N GLY A 25 1.21 4.15 1.25
CA GLY A 25 0.16 3.43 1.95
C GLY A 25 -0.85 4.38 2.60
N ILE A 26 -1.96 3.79 3.02
CA ILE A 26 -3.06 4.52 3.67
C ILE A 26 -3.01 4.20 5.14
N ASP A 27 -3.16 5.23 5.98
CA ASP A 27 -3.22 5.07 7.42
C ASP A 27 -4.34 4.09 7.80
N LEU A 28 -4.04 3.14 8.69
CA LEU A 28 -4.99 2.08 9.04
C LEU A 28 -6.28 2.61 9.67
N ASP A 29 -6.21 3.69 10.44
CA ASP A 29 -7.40 4.25 11.07
C ASP A 29 -8.27 4.93 10.02
N ILE A 30 -7.66 5.59 9.03
CA ILE A 30 -8.38 6.13 7.86
C ILE A 30 -8.99 5.00 7.02
N GLN A 31 -8.27 3.89 6.78
CA GLN A 31 -8.84 2.74 6.07
C GLN A 31 -10.08 2.19 6.78
N LYS A 32 -9.99 1.96 8.10
CA LYS A 32 -11.12 1.47 8.90
C LYS A 32 -12.28 2.46 8.93
N GLU A 33 -11.99 3.74 9.11
CA GLU A 33 -12.99 4.81 9.12
C GLU A 33 -13.72 4.85 7.77
N TYR A 34 -12.98 4.85 6.66
CA TYR A 34 -13.55 4.86 5.33
C TYR A 34 -14.43 3.65 5.08
N LEU A 35 -13.95 2.44 5.38
CA LEU A 35 -14.72 1.21 5.15
C LEU A 35 -16.02 1.20 5.94
N ASN A 36 -15.97 1.58 7.23
CA ASN A 36 -17.16 1.68 8.06
C ASN A 36 -18.15 2.73 7.53
N TYR A 37 -17.63 3.86 7.05
CA TYR A 37 -18.45 4.94 6.49
C TYR A 37 -19.08 4.52 5.15
N SER A 38 -18.28 3.93 4.26
CA SER A 38 -18.65 3.51 2.91
C SER A 38 -19.71 2.42 2.90
N HIS A 39 -19.66 1.47 3.85
CA HIS A 39 -20.67 0.41 3.97
C HIS A 39 -22.11 0.92 4.19
N GLY A 40 -22.28 2.16 4.65
CA GLY A 40 -23.59 2.78 4.79
C GLY A 40 -24.22 3.28 3.47
N PHE A 41 -23.50 3.18 2.35
CA PHE A 41 -23.94 3.67 1.04
C PHE A 41 -24.29 2.50 0.12
N GLU A 42 -25.35 2.66 -0.66
CA GLU A 42 -25.72 1.73 -1.72
C GLU A 42 -25.08 2.15 -3.05
N ARG A 43 -24.74 1.15 -3.88
CA ARG A 43 -24.38 1.38 -5.29
C ARG A 43 -25.48 2.19 -5.96
N GLY A 44 -25.09 3.29 -6.58
CA GLY A 44 -25.99 4.19 -7.31
C GLY A 44 -25.55 4.38 -8.75
N SER A 45 -26.44 4.91 -9.57
CA SER A 45 -26.11 5.45 -10.89
C SER A 45 -26.36 6.95 -10.89
N MET A 46 -25.45 7.73 -11.45
CA MET A 46 -25.64 9.16 -11.67
C MET A 46 -25.72 9.46 -13.16
N ASN A 47 -26.63 10.35 -13.54
CA ASN A 47 -26.61 10.98 -14.86
C ASN A 47 -25.60 12.13 -14.90
N ASP A 48 -25.38 12.69 -16.10
CA ASP A 48 -24.40 13.75 -16.32
C ASP A 48 -24.70 15.03 -15.51
N ASP A 49 -25.98 15.42 -15.37
CA ASP A 49 -26.38 16.60 -14.59
C ASP A 49 -26.11 16.40 -13.08
N GLU A 50 -26.27 15.17 -12.58
CA GLU A 50 -25.97 14.81 -11.19
C GLU A 50 -24.46 14.81 -10.93
N LEU A 51 -23.68 14.29 -11.88
CA LEU A 51 -22.22 14.32 -11.82
C LEU A 51 -21.68 15.75 -11.84
N GLU A 52 -22.21 16.62 -12.70
CA GLU A 52 -21.81 18.03 -12.76
C GLU A 52 -22.10 18.74 -11.44
N LYS A 53 -23.28 18.54 -10.86
CA LYS A 53 -23.62 19.10 -9.53
C LYS A 53 -22.71 18.59 -8.43
N MET A 54 -22.38 17.30 -8.46
CA MET A 54 -21.48 16.69 -7.47
C MET A 54 -20.05 17.22 -7.60
N GLU A 55 -19.57 17.44 -8.83
CA GLU A 55 -18.29 18.09 -9.08
C GLU A 55 -18.29 19.52 -8.52
N ILE A 56 -19.28 20.34 -8.86
CA ILE A 56 -19.40 21.71 -8.35
C ILE A 56 -19.38 21.73 -6.81
N LEU A 57 -20.11 20.81 -6.18
CA LEU A 57 -20.15 20.68 -4.73
C LEU A 57 -18.78 20.31 -4.14
N LEU A 58 -18.16 19.24 -4.64
CA LEU A 58 -16.90 18.71 -4.11
C LEU A 58 -15.76 19.73 -4.15
N PHE A 59 -15.71 20.53 -5.22
CA PHE A 59 -14.69 21.56 -5.43
C PHE A 59 -15.04 22.91 -4.75
N HIS A 60 -16.20 23.01 -4.09
CA HIS A 60 -16.55 24.23 -3.36
C HIS A 60 -15.58 24.45 -2.18
N PRO A 61 -14.95 25.63 -2.05
CA PRO A 61 -13.90 25.87 -1.05
C PRO A 61 -14.41 25.72 0.38
N ASP A 62 -15.64 26.16 0.65
CA ASP A 62 -16.25 26.15 1.98
C ASP A 62 -16.97 24.84 2.33
N LEU A 63 -16.89 23.81 1.47
CA LEU A 63 -17.50 22.52 1.80
C LEU A 63 -16.78 21.93 3.03
N PRO A 64 -17.49 21.66 4.15
CA PRO A 64 -16.88 21.08 5.34
C PRO A 64 -16.26 19.72 5.05
N LEU A 65 -15.30 19.30 5.87
CA LEU A 65 -14.60 18.03 5.71
C LEU A 65 -15.56 16.83 5.58
N GLU A 66 -16.57 16.76 6.45
CA GLU A 66 -17.60 15.70 6.39
C GLU A 66 -18.44 15.76 5.11
N GLY A 67 -18.70 16.96 4.58
CA GLY A 67 -19.34 17.13 3.28
C GLY A 67 -18.47 16.60 2.15
N LYS A 68 -17.15 16.85 2.20
CA LYS A 68 -16.17 16.31 1.24
C LYS A 68 -16.10 14.79 1.31
N LYS A 69 -16.00 14.21 2.51
CA LYS A 69 -16.01 12.75 2.71
C LYS A 69 -17.25 12.13 2.08
N LYS A 70 -18.43 12.69 2.37
CA LYS A 70 -19.70 12.24 1.80
C LYS A 70 -19.72 12.31 0.27
N ALA A 71 -19.31 13.44 -0.31
CA ALA A 71 -19.29 13.62 -1.76
C ALA A 71 -18.33 12.64 -2.45
N LEU A 72 -17.14 12.44 -1.88
CA LEU A 72 -16.16 11.47 -2.38
C LEU A 72 -16.70 10.04 -2.34
N THR A 73 -17.30 9.60 -1.24
CA THR A 73 -17.89 8.27 -1.11
C THR A 73 -19.08 8.06 -2.04
N ILE A 74 -19.93 9.08 -2.21
CA ILE A 74 -21.05 9.03 -3.15
C ILE A 74 -20.55 8.87 -4.61
N LEU A 75 -19.51 9.61 -5.00
CA LEU A 75 -18.87 9.45 -6.30
C LEU A 75 -18.23 8.07 -6.45
N ALA A 76 -17.59 7.55 -5.39
CA ALA A 76 -17.02 6.21 -5.43
C ALA A 76 -18.08 5.16 -5.73
N HIS A 77 -19.20 5.18 -5.01
CA HIS A 77 -20.34 4.27 -5.17
C HIS A 77 -21.10 4.40 -6.48
N ALA A 78 -20.97 5.54 -7.17
CA ALA A 78 -21.49 5.69 -8.52
C ALA A 78 -20.78 4.75 -9.50
N GLY A 79 -19.50 4.41 -9.25
CA GLY A 79 -18.75 3.39 -9.98
C GLY A 79 -18.69 3.62 -11.50
N SER A 80 -18.77 4.87 -11.95
CA SER A 80 -18.84 5.22 -13.38
C SER A 80 -17.57 5.93 -13.86
N ILE A 81 -17.32 5.92 -15.16
CA ILE A 81 -16.18 6.63 -15.77
C ILE A 81 -16.23 8.13 -15.44
N GLY A 82 -17.43 8.73 -15.43
CA GLY A 82 -17.62 10.14 -15.09
C GLY A 82 -17.25 10.43 -13.64
N ALA A 83 -17.73 9.61 -12.70
CA ALA A 83 -17.39 9.74 -11.30
C ALA A 83 -15.89 9.55 -11.03
N PHE A 84 -15.26 8.56 -11.68
CA PHE A 84 -13.82 8.36 -11.60
C PHE A 84 -13.04 9.58 -12.07
N LYS A 85 -13.43 10.21 -13.19
CA LYS A 85 -12.76 11.42 -13.70
C LYS A 85 -12.84 12.58 -12.70
N ILE A 86 -13.98 12.77 -12.03
CA ILE A 86 -14.15 13.80 -11.00
C ILE A 86 -13.22 13.51 -9.80
N LEU A 87 -13.22 12.27 -9.32
CA LEU A 87 -12.35 11.83 -8.23
C LEU A 87 -10.87 12.01 -8.58
N ALA A 88 -10.47 11.61 -9.79
CA ALA A 88 -9.10 11.75 -10.29
C ALA A 88 -8.68 13.22 -10.37
N LYS A 89 -9.56 14.10 -10.84
CA LYS A 89 -9.33 15.55 -10.86
C LYS A 89 -9.15 16.10 -9.44
N TYR A 90 -9.96 15.66 -8.48
CA TYR A 90 -9.85 16.10 -7.09
C TYR A 90 -8.54 15.63 -6.45
N TYR A 91 -8.11 14.40 -6.77
CA TYR A 91 -6.88 13.79 -6.30
C TYR A 91 -5.60 14.53 -6.72
N GLU A 92 -5.63 15.33 -7.79
CA GLU A 92 -4.45 16.12 -8.21
C GLU A 92 -4.05 17.18 -7.17
N ASN A 93 -5.01 17.76 -6.44
CA ASN A 93 -4.72 18.79 -5.44
C ASN A 93 -5.71 18.78 -4.25
N PRO A 94 -5.84 17.68 -3.51
CA PRO A 94 -6.70 17.61 -2.33
C PRO A 94 -6.06 18.35 -1.16
N ALA A 95 -6.89 18.87 -0.25
CA ALA A 95 -6.40 19.31 1.05
C ALA A 95 -5.74 18.13 1.79
N LYS A 96 -4.68 18.40 2.55
CA LYS A 96 -3.88 17.35 3.22
C LYS A 96 -4.73 16.40 4.07
N GLU A 97 -5.68 16.95 4.81
CA GLU A 97 -6.60 16.23 5.71
C GLU A 97 -7.56 15.25 5.03
N ILE A 98 -7.87 15.44 3.73
CA ILE A 98 -8.81 14.59 2.98
C ILE A 98 -8.12 13.76 1.89
N LYS A 99 -6.81 13.98 1.68
CA LYS A 99 -6.04 13.32 0.61
C LYS A 99 -6.20 11.80 0.65
N GLN A 100 -6.00 11.16 1.80
CA GLN A 100 -6.11 9.71 1.93
C GLN A 100 -7.54 9.20 1.74
N TRP A 101 -8.55 9.97 2.16
CA TRP A 101 -9.95 9.64 1.88
C TRP A 101 -10.28 9.71 0.38
N ALA A 102 -9.75 10.71 -0.32
CA ALA A 102 -9.92 10.84 -1.77
C ALA A 102 -9.24 9.68 -2.51
N VAL A 103 -8.10 9.20 -2.01
CA VAL A 103 -7.44 7.98 -2.49
C VAL A 103 -8.36 6.76 -2.32
N MET A 104 -8.91 6.55 -1.11
CA MET A 104 -9.83 5.45 -0.85
C MET A 104 -11.03 5.46 -1.81
N ALA A 105 -11.67 6.62 -1.96
CA ALA A 105 -12.81 6.80 -2.87
C ALA A 105 -12.46 6.51 -4.33
N LEU A 106 -11.29 6.96 -4.79
CA LEU A 106 -10.84 6.70 -6.15
C LEU A 106 -10.58 5.21 -6.41
N GLN A 107 -9.95 4.51 -5.46
CA GLN A 107 -9.70 3.08 -5.57
C GLN A 107 -10.98 2.25 -5.51
N GLU A 108 -11.92 2.59 -4.64
CA GLU A 108 -13.23 1.95 -4.57
C GLU A 108 -14.03 2.17 -5.86
N CYS A 109 -14.02 3.40 -6.42
CA CYS A 109 -14.62 3.67 -7.73
C CYS A 109 -14.01 2.80 -8.84
N ARG A 110 -12.68 2.63 -8.82
CA ARG A 110 -11.97 1.78 -9.77
C ARG A 110 -12.40 0.32 -9.64
N MET A 111 -12.43 -0.19 -8.43
CA MET A 111 -12.86 -1.55 -8.12
C MET A 111 -14.27 -1.81 -8.65
N PHE A 112 -15.17 -0.85 -8.49
CA PHE A 112 -16.52 -0.96 -9.03
C PHE A 112 -16.56 -0.99 -10.57
N LEU A 113 -15.73 -0.20 -11.26
CA LEU A 113 -15.58 -0.30 -12.72
C LEU A 113 -15.01 -1.66 -13.16
N GLU A 114 -14.00 -2.17 -12.45
CA GLU A 114 -13.38 -3.46 -12.74
C GLU A 114 -14.34 -4.64 -12.50
N SER A 115 -15.16 -4.55 -11.44
CA SER A 115 -16.21 -5.54 -11.14
C SER A 115 -17.32 -5.60 -12.20
N GLU A 116 -17.47 -4.58 -13.06
CA GLU A 116 -18.40 -4.65 -14.19
C GLU A 116 -17.83 -5.46 -15.36
N LEU A 117 -16.51 -5.58 -15.44
CA LEU A 117 -15.82 -6.31 -16.51
C LEU A 117 -15.82 -7.82 -16.28
N THR A 118 -15.67 -8.25 -15.04
CA THR A 118 -15.59 -9.66 -14.63
C THR A 118 -16.73 -10.05 -13.71
N GLU A 119 -17.10 -11.34 -13.67
CA GLU A 119 -18.00 -11.86 -12.61
C GLU A 119 -17.24 -12.12 -11.29
N GLU A 120 -15.93 -11.90 -11.29
CA GLU A 120 -15.07 -11.96 -10.11
C GLU A 120 -14.99 -10.58 -9.46
N ASN A 121 -15.17 -10.55 -8.13
CA ASN A 121 -14.83 -9.39 -7.31
C ASN A 121 -13.31 -9.24 -7.33
N HIS A 122 -12.79 -8.34 -8.17
CA HIS A 122 -11.42 -7.89 -8.04
C HIS A 122 -11.27 -7.16 -6.70
N GLY A 123 -10.50 -7.72 -5.79
CA GLY A 123 -10.02 -6.99 -4.61
C GLY A 123 -8.78 -6.18 -4.97
N PHE A 124 -8.59 -5.03 -4.34
CA PHE A 124 -7.31 -4.32 -4.35
C PHE A 124 -6.54 -4.66 -3.06
N ILE A 125 -5.21 -4.75 -3.16
CA ILE A 125 -4.36 -4.89 -1.98
C ILE A 125 -3.98 -3.49 -1.50
N MET A 126 -4.55 -3.07 -0.38
CA MET A 126 -4.12 -1.88 0.36
C MET A 126 -3.27 -2.31 1.55
N THR A 127 -2.07 -1.75 1.64
CA THR A 127 -1.19 -1.92 2.79
C THR A 127 -0.89 -0.54 3.39
N GLY A 128 -0.55 -0.49 4.67
CA GLY A 128 -0.24 0.79 5.33
C GLY A 128 1.11 1.37 4.91
N LEU A 129 2.03 0.54 4.41
CA LEU A 129 3.28 0.98 3.79
C LEU A 129 3.16 1.24 2.28
N GLY A 130 2.11 0.75 1.63
CA GLY A 130 1.90 0.87 0.19
C GLY A 130 2.71 -0.15 -0.62
N GLY A 131 2.88 0.13 -1.90
CA GLY A 131 3.62 -0.71 -2.83
C GLY A 131 4.10 0.05 -4.05
N SER A 132 4.66 -0.64 -5.01
CA SER A 132 5.05 -0.08 -6.30
C SER A 132 5.00 -1.18 -7.35
N LYS A 133 4.35 -0.92 -8.48
CA LYS A 133 4.09 -1.93 -9.52
C LYS A 133 3.42 -3.18 -8.94
N ASP A 134 4.02 -4.32 -9.22
CA ASP A 134 3.68 -5.65 -8.74
C ASP A 134 4.35 -5.97 -7.39
N LYS A 135 4.85 -4.98 -6.65
CA LYS A 135 5.61 -5.15 -5.41
C LYS A 135 4.93 -4.50 -4.21
N LEU A 136 5.00 -5.16 -3.06
CA LEU A 136 4.51 -4.64 -1.78
C LEU A 136 5.67 -4.17 -0.92
N ARG A 137 5.50 -3.00 -0.31
CA ARG A 137 6.47 -2.46 0.64
C ARG A 137 6.33 -3.20 1.96
N THR A 138 7.44 -3.78 2.40
CA THR A 138 7.54 -4.57 3.63
C THR A 138 8.70 -4.05 4.46
N TYR A 139 8.43 -3.79 5.73
CA TYR A 139 9.45 -3.55 6.74
C TYR A 139 9.88 -4.89 7.35
N LEU A 140 11.20 -5.07 7.49
CA LEU A 140 11.83 -6.27 8.01
C LEU A 140 12.72 -5.91 9.20
N LEU A 141 12.74 -6.79 10.20
CA LEU A 141 13.65 -6.69 11.35
C LEU A 141 14.45 -7.99 11.46
N LEU A 142 15.76 -7.89 11.31
CA LEU A 142 16.72 -8.97 11.51
C LEU A 142 17.42 -8.79 12.85
N LEU A 143 17.59 -9.88 13.59
CA LEU A 143 18.19 -9.85 14.93
C LEU A 143 19.53 -10.59 14.94
N PRO A 144 20.50 -10.15 15.76
CA PRO A 144 21.66 -10.98 16.05
C PRO A 144 21.24 -12.16 16.92
N LEU A 145 22.11 -13.18 16.99
CA LEU A 145 21.95 -14.28 17.94
C LEU A 145 21.72 -13.78 19.38
N VAL A 146 21.07 -14.61 20.20
CA VAL A 146 20.72 -14.25 21.57
C VAL A 146 21.97 -13.91 22.38
N GLY A 147 22.01 -12.71 22.95
CA GLY A 147 23.14 -12.21 23.74
C GLY A 147 24.25 -11.55 22.92
N GLU A 148 24.14 -11.55 21.58
CA GLU A 148 25.10 -10.94 20.68
C GLU A 148 24.63 -9.59 20.13
N GLN A 149 25.56 -8.86 19.52
CA GLN A 149 25.32 -7.60 18.81
C GLN A 149 25.95 -7.65 17.42
N PHE A 150 25.33 -6.97 16.47
CA PHE A 150 25.92 -6.76 15.16
C PHE A 150 27.08 -5.76 15.24
N ASN A 151 28.17 -6.07 14.53
CA ASN A 151 29.27 -5.15 14.29
C ASN A 151 29.22 -4.57 12.87
N ASN A 152 30.05 -3.55 12.61
CA ASN A 152 30.12 -2.88 11.31
C ASN A 152 30.44 -3.80 10.12
N ASN A 153 31.17 -4.90 10.33
CA ASN A 153 31.44 -5.85 9.26
C ASN A 153 30.21 -6.69 8.96
N GLN A 154 29.48 -7.13 9.99
CA GLN A 154 28.23 -7.87 9.85
C GLN A 154 27.14 -7.02 9.19
N HIS A 155 27.03 -5.72 9.52
CA HIS A 155 26.13 -4.80 8.81
C HIS A 155 26.40 -4.76 7.31
N LYS A 156 27.67 -4.67 6.91
CA LYS A 156 28.06 -4.69 5.48
C LYS A 156 27.76 -6.02 4.81
N ILE A 157 27.92 -7.14 5.52
CA ILE A 157 27.54 -8.46 4.99
C ILE A 157 26.03 -8.48 4.73
N ILE A 158 25.22 -8.08 5.72
CA ILE A 158 23.75 -8.01 5.58
C ILE A 158 23.36 -7.13 4.39
N GLU A 159 23.92 -5.92 4.30
CA GLU A 159 23.64 -5.00 3.19
C GLU A 159 23.93 -5.64 1.83
N ASN A 160 25.11 -6.24 1.67
CA ASN A 160 25.56 -6.82 0.41
C ASN A 160 24.74 -8.06 0.01
N GLU A 161 24.51 -8.98 0.94
CA GLU A 161 23.78 -10.22 0.67
C GLU A 161 22.31 -9.95 0.35
N LEU A 162 21.65 -9.07 1.11
CA LEU A 162 20.27 -8.70 0.80
C LEU A 162 20.17 -7.90 -0.50
N ALA A 163 21.09 -6.98 -0.78
CA ALA A 163 21.09 -6.25 -2.05
C ALA A 163 21.34 -7.18 -3.25
N HIS A 164 22.21 -8.19 -3.09
CA HIS A 164 22.47 -9.18 -4.12
C HIS A 164 21.25 -10.07 -4.37
N LEU A 165 20.67 -10.63 -3.30
CA LEU A 165 19.48 -11.46 -3.40
C LEU A 165 18.28 -10.67 -3.92
N GLY A 166 18.13 -9.41 -3.49
CA GLY A 166 17.07 -8.52 -3.95
C GLY A 166 17.11 -8.34 -5.47
N LYS A 167 18.29 -8.08 -6.05
CA LYS A 167 18.43 -8.02 -7.52
C LYS A 167 18.02 -9.33 -8.21
N LYS A 168 18.39 -10.48 -7.64
CA LYS A 168 18.04 -11.80 -8.19
C LYS A 168 16.54 -12.07 -8.15
N LEU A 169 15.87 -11.64 -7.09
CA LEU A 169 14.44 -11.84 -6.86
C LEU A 169 13.57 -10.66 -7.33
N ASN A 170 14.16 -9.66 -8.00
CA ASN A 170 13.47 -8.43 -8.38
C ASN A 170 12.87 -7.65 -7.18
N CYS A 171 13.45 -7.77 -5.99
CA CYS A 171 13.16 -6.89 -4.86
C CYS A 171 13.96 -5.60 -4.97
N GLU A 172 13.39 -4.49 -4.48
CA GLU A 172 14.08 -3.20 -4.38
C GLU A 172 14.21 -2.82 -2.92
N ILE A 173 15.44 -2.69 -2.42
CA ILE A 173 15.69 -2.22 -1.06
C ILE A 173 15.64 -0.69 -1.08
N GLU A 174 14.80 -0.12 -0.23
CA GLU A 174 14.58 1.32 -0.14
C GLU A 174 15.42 1.97 0.98
N SER A 175 15.61 1.26 2.09
CA SER A 175 16.38 1.77 3.22
C SER A 175 16.90 0.66 4.14
N PHE A 176 17.98 0.98 4.85
CA PHE A 176 18.50 0.22 5.99
C PHE A 176 18.56 1.12 7.22
N ASP A 177 18.29 0.54 8.38
CA ASP A 177 18.52 1.09 9.71
C ASP A 177 19.42 0.12 10.49
N PHE A 178 20.70 0.46 10.57
CA PHE A 178 21.72 -0.38 11.21
C PHE A 178 21.86 -0.02 12.69
N GLN A 179 21.48 -0.95 13.55
CA GLN A 179 21.69 -0.85 15.00
C GLN A 179 22.55 -2.03 15.48
N GLU A 180 23.08 -1.93 16.70
CA GLU A 180 23.84 -3.03 17.30
C GLU A 180 22.93 -4.21 17.67
N ASP A 181 21.70 -3.94 18.08
CA ASP A 181 20.74 -4.94 18.57
C ASP A 181 19.78 -5.46 17.51
N TYR A 182 19.72 -4.82 16.34
CA TYR A 182 18.94 -5.25 15.18
C TYR A 182 19.41 -4.59 13.88
N VAL A 183 18.95 -5.12 12.74
CA VAL A 183 18.96 -4.39 11.45
C VAL A 183 17.52 -4.30 10.95
N GLY A 184 17.05 -3.06 10.81
CA GLY A 184 15.78 -2.76 10.15
C GLY A 184 16.01 -2.51 8.67
N LEU A 185 15.10 -2.93 7.81
CA LEU A 185 15.12 -2.52 6.40
C LEU A 185 13.71 -2.42 5.82
N THR A 186 13.57 -1.58 4.80
CA THR A 186 12.35 -1.50 3.99
C THR A 186 12.65 -1.94 2.57
N ALA A 187 11.82 -2.84 2.03
CA ALA A 187 11.97 -3.32 0.67
C ALA A 187 10.62 -3.47 -0.04
N LEU A 188 10.61 -3.21 -1.34
CA LEU A 188 9.55 -3.58 -2.26
C LEU A 188 9.78 -5.02 -2.73
N ILE A 189 8.88 -5.92 -2.35
CA ILE A 189 8.95 -7.35 -2.64
C ILE A 189 7.86 -7.73 -3.65
N PRO A 190 8.19 -8.39 -4.77
CA PRO A 190 7.19 -8.83 -5.76
C PRO A 190 6.10 -9.72 -5.15
N MET A 191 4.86 -9.52 -5.60
CA MET A 191 3.69 -10.27 -5.13
C MET A 191 3.63 -11.70 -5.68
N ASP A 192 4.39 -12.01 -6.73
CA ASP A 192 4.48 -13.33 -7.35
C ASP A 192 5.47 -14.27 -6.65
N ILE A 193 6.18 -13.79 -5.62
CA ILE A 193 7.07 -14.59 -4.78
C ILE A 193 6.61 -14.60 -3.32
N ALA A 194 6.93 -15.68 -2.60
CA ALA A 194 6.76 -15.71 -1.16
C ALA A 194 7.76 -14.75 -0.50
N ILE A 195 7.28 -13.88 0.39
CA ILE A 195 8.11 -12.91 1.14
C ILE A 195 9.25 -13.63 1.89
N ALA A 196 8.96 -14.79 2.47
CA ALA A 196 9.94 -15.64 3.14
C ALA A 196 11.14 -16.01 2.25
N THR A 197 10.94 -16.19 0.93
CA THR A 197 12.03 -16.50 -0.01
C THR A 197 13.11 -15.43 -0.02
N PHE A 198 12.73 -14.15 0.09
CA PHE A 198 13.69 -13.05 0.18
C PHE A 198 14.35 -12.98 1.56
N ILE A 199 13.56 -13.13 2.62
CA ILE A 199 14.04 -12.94 4.00
C ILE A 199 14.93 -14.12 4.44
N GLU A 200 14.39 -15.34 4.40
CA GLU A 200 15.09 -16.55 4.81
C GLU A 200 16.30 -16.83 3.92
N GLY A 201 16.17 -16.59 2.61
CA GLY A 201 17.31 -16.66 1.68
C GLY A 201 18.41 -15.67 2.07
N GLY A 202 18.04 -14.45 2.44
CA GLY A 202 18.96 -13.42 2.90
C GLY A 202 19.67 -13.77 4.21
N ILE A 203 18.92 -14.26 5.19
CA ILE A 203 19.45 -14.75 6.47
C ILE A 203 20.42 -15.91 6.23
N SER A 204 20.03 -16.88 5.40
CA SER A 204 20.88 -18.02 5.03
C SER A 204 22.20 -17.55 4.41
N SER A 205 22.15 -16.64 3.43
CA SER A 205 23.35 -16.08 2.79
C SER A 205 24.25 -15.35 3.77
N CYS A 206 23.69 -14.57 4.70
CA CYS A 206 24.47 -13.92 5.75
C CYS A 206 25.16 -14.96 6.66
N ASN A 207 24.44 -16.01 7.02
CA ASN A 207 24.92 -17.02 7.96
C ASN A 207 26.01 -17.95 7.39
N GLU A 208 26.23 -17.95 6.08
CA GLU A 208 27.43 -18.55 5.46
C GLU A 208 28.74 -17.88 5.92
N PHE A 209 28.67 -16.64 6.40
CA PHE A 209 29.81 -15.86 6.88
C PHE A 209 30.01 -15.91 8.41
N GLY A 210 29.42 -16.90 9.08
CA GLY A 210 29.66 -17.15 10.51
C GLY A 210 28.41 -17.15 11.39
N SER A 211 27.25 -17.55 10.84
CA SER A 211 25.99 -17.81 11.56
C SER A 211 25.65 -16.77 12.64
N PHE A 212 25.53 -15.50 12.26
CA PHE A 212 25.41 -14.38 13.19
C PHE A 212 24.04 -13.69 13.18
N VAL A 213 23.16 -14.05 12.24
CA VAL A 213 21.78 -13.58 12.15
C VAL A 213 20.86 -14.68 12.67
N LEU A 214 19.92 -14.31 13.55
CA LEU A 214 18.88 -15.21 14.04
C LEU A 214 17.96 -15.63 12.89
N GLU A 215 17.49 -16.89 12.90
CA GLU A 215 16.55 -17.40 11.89
C GLU A 215 15.17 -16.76 12.01
N ASP A 216 14.74 -16.47 13.25
CA ASP A 216 13.50 -15.74 13.50
C ASP A 216 13.63 -14.25 13.18
N TYR A 217 12.60 -13.69 12.56
CA TYR A 217 12.55 -12.31 12.10
C TYR A 217 11.16 -11.71 12.27
N TYR A 218 11.05 -10.38 12.13
CA TYR A 218 9.76 -9.71 11.93
C TYR A 218 9.65 -9.20 10.50
N ALA A 219 8.44 -9.31 9.95
CA ALA A 219 8.07 -8.76 8.66
C ALA A 219 6.65 -8.18 8.74
N GLY A 220 6.47 -6.94 8.30
CA GLY A 220 5.17 -6.26 8.32
C GLY A 220 5.01 -5.25 7.19
N ASN A 221 3.78 -5.05 6.71
CA ASN A 221 3.45 -4.12 5.63
C ASN A 221 2.50 -2.99 6.07
N VAL A 222 2.34 -2.81 7.39
CA VAL A 222 1.42 -1.85 7.98
C VAL A 222 2.09 -0.51 8.23
N ASN A 223 3.14 -0.48 9.04
CA ASN A 223 3.90 0.72 9.39
C ASN A 223 5.35 0.33 9.65
N ILE A 224 6.24 1.33 9.63
CA ILE A 224 7.59 1.18 10.17
C ILE A 224 7.45 1.35 11.69
N PRO A 225 7.78 0.32 12.49
CA PRO A 225 7.63 0.40 13.94
C PRO A 225 8.58 1.44 14.54
N ASP A 226 8.13 2.15 15.58
CA ASP A 226 8.99 3.04 16.35
C ASP A 226 9.93 2.26 17.29
N ARG A 227 10.85 2.96 17.96
CA ARG A 227 11.84 2.31 18.85
C ARG A 227 11.19 1.46 19.96
N LYS A 228 10.05 1.88 20.52
CA LYS A 228 9.37 1.14 21.58
C LYS A 228 8.71 -0.12 21.02
N GLU A 229 8.05 0.01 19.87
CA GLU A 229 7.44 -1.12 19.17
C GLU A 229 8.50 -2.15 18.75
N ILE A 230 9.66 -1.71 18.26
CA ILE A 230 10.80 -2.60 17.95
C ILE A 230 11.25 -3.36 19.19
N GLU A 231 11.40 -2.69 20.34
CA GLU A 231 11.80 -3.36 21.60
C GLU A 231 10.79 -4.41 22.06
N GLU A 232 9.49 -4.20 21.82
CA GLU A 232 8.44 -5.18 22.10
C GLU A 232 8.49 -6.35 21.11
N ILE A 233 8.66 -6.07 19.82
CA ILE A 233 8.84 -7.09 18.77
C ILE A 233 10.04 -7.99 19.09
N ILE A 234 11.18 -7.41 19.48
CA ILE A 234 12.40 -8.15 19.83
C ILE A 234 12.14 -9.11 21.00
N LYS A 235 11.42 -8.66 22.03
CA LYS A 235 11.06 -9.52 23.18
C LYS A 235 10.20 -10.70 22.72
N ILE A 236 9.19 -10.45 21.89
CA ILE A 236 8.30 -11.48 21.36
C ILE A 236 9.08 -12.52 20.55
N ILE A 237 9.98 -12.07 19.67
CA ILE A 237 10.80 -12.98 18.85
C ILE A 237 11.72 -13.85 19.73
N ARG A 238 12.30 -13.26 20.79
CA ARG A 238 13.28 -13.95 21.63
C ARG A 238 12.67 -14.86 22.71
N GLY A 239 11.36 -14.74 22.99
CA GLY A 239 10.66 -15.50 24.03
C GLY A 239 10.77 -14.86 25.40
#